data_AF-A0A061RES4-F1
#
_entry.id   AF-A0A061RES4-F1
#
_cell.length_a   1.000
_cell.length_b   1.000
_cell.length_c   1.000
_cell.angle_alpha   90.00
_cell.angle_beta   90.00
_cell.angle_gamma   90.00
#
_symmetry.space_group_name_H-M   'P 1'
#
loop_
_entity.id
_entity.type
_entity.pdbx_description
1 polymer ?
#
loop_
_entity_poly.entity_id
_entity_poly.type
_entity_poly.pdbx_seq_one_letter_code
_entity_poly.pdbx_strand_id
1 'polypeptide(L)'
;MGVASSVQGKGSTNSNRRTSKELPETSESSATADNLANQSNDSNSTNLYEVKVLDDSVRLSGRQLLLEVGESGFRLLKPETQDAVLHFPWGQIHSWSHSLGKFSFRFFEERTKNIVKYSFEMADVPGLMHSILSIIDSILAKRKEQKISDEGFAKLLEVMDSCEDQDRLECIASATKMNYFTSEQALSLVSRCGAAFDKVEAAATIHPRLVDQNHFYLVLEALECAEDRENVWHRLTATKRQASRR
;
A
#
# COMPACT_ATOMS: atom_id res chain seq x y z
N MET A 1 25.76 36.19 36.99
CA MET A 1 25.53 37.46 37.71
C MET A 1 24.43 38.18 36.95
N GLY A 2 23.13 38.05 37.25
CA GLY A 2 22.40 38.46 38.46
C GLY A 2 22.11 39.97 38.39
N VAL A 3 20.90 40.55 38.54
CA VAL A 3 19.53 40.12 38.85
C VAL A 3 18.61 41.33 38.52
N ALA A 4 17.36 41.11 38.07
CA ALA A 4 16.15 41.96 38.31
C ALA A 4 14.95 41.32 37.58
N SER A 5 14.09 40.52 38.22
CA SER A 5 12.92 40.86 39.06
C SER A 5 11.84 41.69 38.36
N SER A 6 10.70 41.03 38.05
CA SER A 6 9.38 41.68 38.03
C SER A 6 8.30 40.72 38.55
N VAL A 7 7.32 41.31 39.23
CA VAL A 7 6.45 40.74 40.26
C VAL A 7 5.00 40.63 39.77
N GLN A 8 4.37 39.53 40.18
CA GLN A 8 2.94 39.21 40.43
C GLN A 8 1.81 40.18 40.03
N GLY A 9 0.69 39.58 39.58
CA GLY A 9 -0.59 39.81 40.27
C GLY A 9 -1.90 39.63 39.48
N LYS A 10 -2.79 38.78 40.05
CA LYS A 10 -4.28 38.75 39.96
C LYS A 10 -4.86 38.13 38.68
N GLY A 11 -5.76 37.13 38.69
CA GLY A 11 -6.74 36.70 39.69
C GLY A 11 -8.13 37.23 39.31
N SER A 12 -8.98 36.39 38.71
CA SER A 12 -10.45 36.49 38.80
C SER A 12 -11.16 35.24 38.28
N THR A 13 -12.18 34.87 39.05
CA THR A 13 -13.08 33.72 39.03
C THR A 13 -14.41 34.03 38.33
N ASN A 14 -15.30 33.01 38.28
CA ASN A 14 -16.73 32.98 37.88
C ASN A 14 -17.01 32.89 36.38
N SER A 15 -18.03 32.16 35.88
CA SER A 15 -19.23 31.54 36.44
C SER A 15 -19.70 30.47 35.42
N ASN A 16 -20.08 29.24 35.79
CA ASN A 16 -21.37 28.79 36.32
C ASN A 16 -22.35 28.27 35.23
N ARG A 17 -22.87 27.06 35.49
CA ARG A 17 -24.28 26.61 35.31
C ARG A 17 -24.75 25.91 34.01
N ARG A 18 -24.98 24.60 34.20
CA ARG A 18 -26.11 23.74 33.78
C ARG A 18 -27.14 24.31 32.79
N THR A 19 -27.53 23.49 31.81
CA THR A 19 -28.92 22.96 31.69
C THR A 19 -29.00 21.79 30.72
N SER A 20 -29.62 20.70 31.18
CA SER A 20 -30.18 19.60 30.40
C SER A 20 -31.42 20.04 29.61
N LYS A 21 -31.68 19.40 28.46
CA LYS A 21 -32.99 19.28 27.79
C LYS A 21 -32.85 18.15 26.76
N GLU A 22 -33.31 16.95 27.09
CA GLU A 22 -34.65 16.39 26.77
C GLU A 22 -34.89 16.19 25.27
N LEU A 23 -35.09 14.90 24.94
CA LEU A 23 -35.64 14.33 23.70
C LEU A 23 -37.04 14.87 23.39
N PRO A 24 -37.52 14.64 22.16
CA PRO A 24 -38.69 13.78 22.08
C PRO A 24 -38.59 12.68 21.03
N GLU A 25 -39.20 11.56 21.39
CA GLU A 25 -39.61 10.45 20.53
C GLU A 25 -40.66 10.92 19.50
N THR A 26 -40.60 10.38 18.29
CA THR A 26 -41.80 10.18 17.46
C THR A 26 -41.71 8.87 16.69
N SER A 27 -42.85 8.21 16.70
CA SER A 27 -43.15 6.81 16.46
C SER A 27 -43.28 6.41 14.99
N GLU A 28 -42.99 5.13 14.75
CA GLU A 28 -43.65 4.15 13.85
C GLU A 28 -44.45 4.61 12.62
N SER A 29 -44.10 4.06 11.45
CA SER A 29 -45.09 3.38 10.58
C SER A 29 -44.46 2.43 9.54
N SER A 30 -44.86 1.17 9.66
CA SER A 30 -44.93 0.05 8.69
C SER A 30 -45.01 0.38 7.20
N ALA A 31 -44.30 -0.39 6.34
CA ALA A 31 -44.91 -1.41 5.46
C ALA A 31 -43.99 -1.85 4.29
N THR A 32 -43.75 -3.17 4.22
CA THR A 32 -43.66 -4.05 3.04
C THR A 32 -42.85 -3.63 1.81
N ALA A 33 -41.83 -4.43 1.45
CA ALA A 33 -41.73 -5.04 0.12
C ALA A 33 -40.67 -6.14 0.10
N ASP A 34 -41.14 -7.35 -0.22
CA ASP A 34 -40.33 -8.43 -0.78
C ASP A 34 -39.45 -7.94 -1.93
N ASN A 35 -38.16 -8.25 -1.89
CA ASN A 35 -37.37 -8.68 -3.06
C ASN A 35 -35.98 -9.12 -2.59
N LEU A 36 -35.91 -10.33 -2.06
CA LEU A 36 -34.68 -11.12 -2.02
C LEU A 36 -34.37 -11.61 -3.45
N ALA A 37 -33.94 -10.67 -4.29
CA ALA A 37 -33.29 -10.99 -5.54
C ALA A 37 -31.79 -11.16 -5.25
N ASN A 38 -31.38 -12.43 -5.18
CA ASN A 38 -30.08 -12.95 -5.60
C ASN A 38 -29.24 -11.91 -6.37
N GLN A 39 -28.32 -11.25 -5.67
CA GLN A 39 -27.10 -10.74 -6.29
C GLN A 39 -26.00 -11.72 -5.92
N SER A 40 -25.82 -12.68 -6.82
CA SER A 40 -24.56 -13.39 -7.00
C SER A 40 -23.42 -12.38 -6.91
N ASN A 41 -22.63 -12.50 -5.84
CA ASN A 41 -21.51 -11.64 -5.50
C ASN A 41 -20.29 -11.96 -6.38
N ASP A 42 -20.49 -11.96 -7.70
CA ASP A 42 -19.48 -12.14 -8.73
C ASP A 42 -19.31 -10.81 -9.47
N SER A 43 -18.64 -9.85 -8.82
CA SER A 43 -18.21 -8.61 -9.46
C SER A 43 -16.72 -8.45 -9.31
N ASN A 44 -15.99 -9.37 -9.95
CA ASN A 44 -14.63 -9.11 -10.40
C ASN A 44 -14.73 -8.12 -11.58
N SER A 45 -15.24 -6.91 -11.33
CA SER A 45 -15.47 -5.88 -12.36
C SER A 45 -14.12 -5.44 -12.90
N THR A 46 -13.67 -6.09 -13.96
CA THR A 46 -12.44 -5.76 -14.65
C THR A 46 -12.64 -4.41 -15.34
N ASN A 47 -11.92 -3.40 -14.87
CA ASN A 47 -11.99 -2.06 -15.42
C ASN A 47 -11.19 -2.05 -16.72
N LEU A 48 -11.89 -2.11 -17.86
CA LEU A 48 -11.31 -2.14 -19.20
C LEU A 48 -11.47 -0.79 -19.88
N TYR A 49 -10.37 -0.31 -20.45
CA TYR A 49 -10.30 0.97 -21.14
C TYR A 49 -9.73 0.79 -22.53
N GLU A 50 -10.41 1.32 -23.54
CA GLU A 50 -9.85 1.39 -24.89
C GLU A 50 -8.69 2.39 -24.95
N VAL A 51 -7.54 1.93 -25.43
CA VAL A 51 -6.33 2.73 -25.51
C VAL A 51 -5.64 2.56 -26.85
N LYS A 52 -5.00 3.64 -27.32
CA LYS A 52 -4.09 3.61 -28.45
C LYS A 52 -2.66 3.82 -27.96
N VAL A 53 -1.76 2.90 -28.28
CA VAL A 53 -0.36 2.97 -27.85
C VAL A 53 0.36 4.07 -28.62
N LEU A 54 1.00 5.00 -27.91
CA LEU A 54 1.72 6.13 -28.49
C LEU A 54 3.24 5.94 -28.57
N ASP A 55 3.78 4.91 -27.91
CA ASP A 55 5.23 4.72 -27.82
C ASP A 55 5.77 3.80 -28.93
N ASP A 56 6.62 4.36 -29.79
CA ASP A 56 7.35 3.67 -30.87
C ASP A 56 8.41 2.68 -30.36
N SER A 57 8.86 2.82 -29.11
CA SER A 57 9.83 1.89 -28.51
C SER A 57 9.27 0.48 -28.35
N VAL A 58 7.94 0.37 -28.31
CA VAL A 58 7.21 -0.89 -28.21
C VAL A 58 6.71 -1.23 -29.61
N ARG A 59 6.88 -2.49 -30.06
CA ARG A 59 6.35 -3.01 -31.35
C ARG A 59 4.80 -3.00 -31.46
N LEU A 60 4.14 -2.22 -30.61
CA LEU A 60 2.70 -2.04 -30.47
C LEU A 60 2.26 -0.61 -30.78
N SER A 61 3.17 0.31 -31.13
CA SER A 61 2.82 1.70 -31.49
C SER A 61 1.72 1.77 -32.54
N GLY A 62 0.78 2.69 -32.34
CA GLY A 62 -0.38 2.91 -33.20
C GLY A 62 -1.48 1.87 -33.12
N ARG A 63 -1.30 0.77 -32.38
CA ARG A 63 -2.33 -0.27 -32.21
C ARG A 63 -3.37 0.14 -31.18
N GLN A 64 -4.63 -0.22 -31.45
CA GLN A 64 -5.71 -0.18 -30.49
C GLN A 64 -5.64 -1.43 -29.61
N LEU A 65 -5.67 -1.23 -28.29
CA LEU A 65 -5.64 -2.29 -27.28
C LEU A 65 -6.66 -1.98 -26.17
N LEU A 66 -6.89 -2.94 -25.29
CA LEU A 66 -7.59 -2.72 -24.03
C LEU A 66 -6.57 -2.63 -22.89
N LEU A 67 -6.63 -1.55 -22.12
CA LEU A 67 -5.94 -1.43 -20.85
C LEU A 67 -6.88 -1.91 -19.75
N GLU A 68 -6.53 -3.02 -19.13
CA GLU A 68 -7.18 -3.50 -17.94
C GLU A 68 -6.46 -2.99 -16.70
N VAL A 69 -7.23 -2.56 -15.70
CA VAL A 69 -6.73 -2.23 -14.36
C VAL A 69 -7.38 -3.12 -13.31
N GLY A 70 -6.54 -3.82 -12.54
CA GLY A 70 -6.99 -4.70 -11.46
C GLY A 70 -6.04 -4.72 -10.26
N GLU A 71 -6.33 -5.58 -9.29
CA GLU A 71 -5.53 -5.67 -8.04
C GLU A 71 -4.08 -6.09 -8.27
N SER A 72 -3.78 -6.76 -9.39
CA SER A 72 -2.42 -7.19 -9.73
C SER A 72 -1.60 -6.13 -10.47
N GLY A 73 -2.23 -5.14 -11.11
CA GLY A 73 -1.55 -4.14 -11.92
C GLY A 73 -2.32 -3.77 -13.18
N PHE A 74 -1.56 -3.42 -14.23
CA PHE A 74 -2.10 -3.20 -15.56
C PHE A 74 -1.90 -4.41 -16.46
N ARG A 75 -2.85 -4.69 -17.35
CA ARG A 75 -2.66 -5.60 -18.49
C ARG A 75 -3.05 -4.89 -19.77
N LEU A 76 -2.28 -5.13 -20.84
CA LEU A 76 -2.69 -4.76 -22.18
C LEU A 76 -3.22 -5.99 -22.88
N LEU A 77 -4.47 -5.94 -23.33
CA LEU A 77 -5.18 -7.04 -23.96
C LEU A 77 -5.49 -6.73 -25.41
N LYS A 78 -5.63 -7.77 -26.24
CA LYS A 78 -6.17 -7.63 -27.60
C LYS A 78 -7.68 -7.34 -27.51
N PRO A 79 -8.24 -6.40 -28.28
CA PRO A 79 -9.67 -6.09 -28.24
C PRO A 79 -10.57 -7.29 -28.55
N GLU A 80 -10.16 -8.15 -29.48
CA GLU A 80 -11.01 -9.24 -29.99
C GLU A 80 -10.99 -10.47 -29.11
N THR A 81 -9.82 -10.84 -28.57
CA THR A 81 -9.64 -12.07 -27.79
C THR A 81 -9.52 -11.84 -26.29
N GLN A 82 -9.27 -10.61 -25.87
CA GLN A 82 -8.88 -10.25 -24.49
C GLN A 82 -7.63 -10.98 -23.99
N ASP A 83 -6.83 -11.58 -24.88
CA ASP A 83 -5.56 -12.19 -24.50
C ASP A 83 -4.57 -11.11 -24.06
N ALA A 84 -3.93 -11.34 -22.91
CA ALA A 84 -2.88 -10.47 -22.42
C ALA A 84 -1.66 -10.48 -23.34
N VAL A 85 -1.31 -9.31 -23.86
CA VAL A 85 -0.11 -9.04 -24.65
C VAL A 85 1.04 -8.64 -23.74
N LEU A 86 0.76 -7.78 -22.74
CA LEU A 86 1.73 -7.32 -21.75
C LEU A 86 1.08 -7.25 -20.37
N HIS A 87 1.87 -7.49 -19.33
CA HIS A 87 1.48 -7.44 -17.93
C HIS A 87 2.44 -6.53 -17.17
N PHE A 88 1.88 -5.63 -16.37
CA PHE A 88 2.62 -4.64 -15.58
C PHE A 88 2.16 -4.71 -14.12
N PRO A 89 2.82 -5.54 -13.30
CA PRO A 89 2.52 -5.63 -11.88
C PRO A 89 2.71 -4.29 -11.16
N TRP A 90 1.85 -3.98 -10.18
CA TRP A 90 1.97 -2.75 -9.37
C TRP A 90 3.38 -2.53 -8.81
N GLY A 91 4.02 -3.61 -8.33
CA GLY A 91 5.35 -3.54 -7.73
C GLY A 91 6.51 -3.16 -8.67
N GLN A 92 6.26 -3.10 -9.98
CA GLN A 92 7.23 -2.71 -11.02
C GLN A 92 6.88 -1.38 -11.70
N ILE A 93 5.71 -0.81 -11.41
CA ILE A 93 5.32 0.52 -11.89
C ILE A 93 5.96 1.54 -10.95
N HIS A 94 6.88 2.34 -11.48
CA HIS A 94 7.65 3.32 -10.73
C HIS A 94 6.87 4.63 -10.52
N SER A 95 6.15 5.06 -11.55
CA SER A 95 5.33 6.27 -11.49
C SER A 95 4.35 6.30 -12.64
N TRP A 96 3.29 7.08 -12.51
CA TRP A 96 2.36 7.40 -13.60
C TRP A 96 2.08 8.89 -13.66
N SER A 97 1.61 9.35 -14.81
CA SER A 97 1.18 10.71 -15.05
C SER A 97 0.09 10.71 -16.11
N HIS A 98 -0.79 11.69 -16.05
CA HIS A 98 -1.87 11.84 -17.00
C HIS A 98 -2.03 13.29 -17.41
N SER A 99 -2.61 13.49 -18.59
CA SER A 99 -3.11 14.76 -19.10
C SER A 99 -4.43 14.51 -19.81
N LEU A 100 -5.06 15.57 -20.32
CA LEU A 100 -6.29 15.41 -21.11
C LEU A 100 -6.03 14.44 -22.28
N GLY A 101 -6.83 13.37 -22.35
CA GLY A 101 -6.76 12.36 -23.40
C GLY A 101 -5.53 11.44 -23.37
N LYS A 102 -4.66 11.52 -22.36
CA LYS A 102 -3.41 10.76 -22.32
C LYS A 102 -3.08 10.22 -20.93
N PHE A 103 -2.69 8.96 -20.88
CA PHE A 103 -2.16 8.31 -19.70
C PHE A 103 -0.76 7.78 -19.99
N SER A 104 0.15 7.85 -19.02
CA SER A 104 1.48 7.26 -19.16
C SER A 104 2.04 6.79 -17.83
N PHE A 105 2.82 5.71 -17.87
CA PHE A 105 3.51 5.20 -16.70
C PHE A 105 4.94 4.76 -17.03
N ARG A 106 5.79 4.80 -16.02
CA ARG A 106 7.16 4.31 -16.05
C ARG A 106 7.19 2.92 -15.43
N PHE A 107 7.67 1.95 -16.19
CA PHE A 107 7.77 0.56 -15.80
C PHE A 107 9.24 0.16 -15.75
N PHE A 108 9.66 -0.48 -14.67
CA PHE A 108 11.00 -1.04 -14.57
C PHE A 108 11.06 -2.39 -15.30
N GLU A 109 11.66 -2.40 -16.48
CA GLU A 109 11.88 -3.61 -17.24
C GLU A 109 13.10 -4.36 -16.71
N GLU A 110 12.81 -5.47 -16.04
CA GLU A 110 13.78 -6.27 -15.33
C GLU A 110 14.93 -6.81 -16.20
N ARG A 111 14.61 -7.27 -17.41
CA ARG A 111 15.56 -7.92 -18.31
C ARG A 111 16.64 -6.96 -18.76
N THR A 112 16.25 -5.72 -19.03
CA THR A 112 17.13 -4.66 -19.53
C THR A 112 17.65 -3.76 -18.40
N LYS A 113 17.09 -3.90 -17.18
CA LYS A 113 17.28 -3.01 -16.03
C LYS A 113 17.03 -1.54 -16.35
N ASN A 114 16.17 -1.29 -17.34
CA ASN A 114 15.84 0.06 -17.78
C ASN A 114 14.42 0.43 -17.36
N ILE A 115 14.20 1.72 -17.16
CA ILE A 115 12.86 2.26 -16.95
C ILE A 115 12.30 2.64 -18.32
N VAL A 116 11.23 1.94 -18.72
CA VAL A 116 10.53 2.16 -20.00
C VAL A 116 9.25 2.95 -19.74
N LYS A 117 8.96 3.93 -20.58
CA LYS A 117 7.76 4.77 -20.44
C LYS A 117 6.67 4.32 -21.41
N TYR A 118 5.60 3.75 -20.90
CA TYR A 118 4.42 3.45 -21.70
C TYR A 118 3.50 4.68 -21.74
N SER A 119 3.02 5.03 -22.93
CA SER A 119 2.11 6.15 -23.14
C SER A 119 0.94 5.74 -24.03
N PHE A 120 -0.25 6.19 -23.64
CA PHE A 120 -1.51 5.82 -24.27
C PHE A 120 -2.36 7.06 -24.51
N GLU A 121 -3.01 7.11 -25.67
CA GLU A 121 -4.13 7.99 -25.94
C GLU A 121 -5.43 7.26 -25.59
N MET A 122 -6.34 7.93 -24.88
CA MET A 122 -7.60 7.35 -24.44
C MET A 122 -8.64 8.42 -24.12
N ALA A 123 -9.92 8.09 -24.28
CA ALA A 123 -11.02 9.03 -24.02
C ALA A 123 -11.27 9.23 -22.51
N ASP A 124 -11.32 8.14 -21.75
CA ASP A 124 -11.76 8.16 -20.33
C ASP A 124 -10.60 8.09 -19.34
N VAL A 125 -9.71 9.09 -19.38
CA VAL A 125 -8.66 9.25 -18.37
C VAL A 125 -9.25 9.43 -16.95
N PRO A 126 -10.32 10.21 -16.73
CA PRO A 126 -10.89 10.37 -15.38
C PRO A 126 -11.41 9.06 -14.78
N GLY A 127 -12.11 8.24 -15.55
CA GLY A 127 -12.57 6.92 -15.11
C GLY A 127 -11.40 6.01 -14.74
N LEU A 128 -10.37 5.96 -15.59
CA LEU A 128 -9.14 5.22 -15.29
C LEU A 128 -8.52 5.64 -13.96
N MET A 129 -8.37 6.95 -13.72
CA MET A 129 -7.79 7.45 -12.47
C MET A 129 -8.65 7.08 -11.26
N HIS A 130 -9.98 7.13 -11.39
CA HIS A 130 -10.89 6.70 -10.33
C HIS A 130 -10.72 5.20 -10.02
N SER A 131 -10.65 4.33 -11.04
CA SER A 131 -10.40 2.90 -10.84
C SER A 131 -9.06 2.62 -10.17
N ILE A 132 -7.99 3.29 -10.60
CA ILE A 132 -6.66 3.13 -9.99
C ILE A 132 -6.71 3.47 -8.49
N LEU A 133 -7.30 4.63 -8.15
CA LEU A 133 -7.41 5.06 -6.76
C LEU A 133 -8.27 4.09 -5.93
N SER A 134 -9.43 3.68 -6.47
CA SER A 134 -10.31 2.73 -5.79
C SER A 134 -9.63 1.37 -5.53
N ILE A 135 -8.81 0.88 -6.46
CA ILE A 135 -8.05 -0.36 -6.28
C ILE A 135 -6.98 -0.20 -5.21
N ILE A 136 -6.24 0.92 -5.22
CA ILE A 136 -5.23 1.22 -4.19
C ILE A 136 -5.90 1.30 -2.81
N ASP A 137 -7.01 2.01 -2.69
CA ASP A 137 -7.76 2.15 -1.44
C ASP A 137 -8.28 0.80 -0.94
N SER A 138 -8.80 -0.05 -1.83
CA SER A 138 -9.24 -1.41 -1.51
C SER A 138 -8.07 -2.27 -1.01
N ILE A 139 -6.91 -2.24 -1.69
CA ILE A 139 -5.71 -2.97 -1.27
C ILE A 139 -5.26 -2.50 0.12
N LEU A 140 -5.20 -1.19 0.35
CA LEU A 140 -4.81 -0.62 1.64
C LEU A 140 -5.80 -0.97 2.75
N ALA A 141 -7.11 -0.93 2.46
CA ALA A 141 -8.15 -1.33 3.40
C ALA A 141 -8.04 -2.80 3.81
N LYS A 142 -7.88 -3.71 2.83
CA LYS A 142 -7.66 -5.15 3.08
C LYS A 142 -6.43 -5.40 3.95
N ARG A 143 -5.32 -4.71 3.66
CA ARG A 143 -4.09 -4.83 4.47
C ARG A 143 -4.27 -4.28 5.88
N LYS A 144 -5.03 -3.20 6.02
CA LYS A 144 -5.33 -2.59 7.33
C LYS A 144 -6.23 -3.48 8.18
N GLU A 145 -7.17 -4.20 7.57
CA GLU A 145 -8.00 -5.20 8.26
C GLU A 145 -7.15 -6.39 8.76
N GLN A 146 -6.12 -6.77 8.01
CA GLN A 146 -5.16 -7.81 8.38
C GLN A 146 -3.96 -7.29 9.20
N LYS A 147 -3.99 -6.02 9.64
CA LYS A 147 -2.96 -5.45 10.51
C LYS A 147 -2.96 -6.23 11.82
N ILE A 148 -1.78 -6.59 12.32
CA ILE A 148 -1.65 -7.13 13.68
C ILE A 148 -2.31 -6.17 14.67
N SER A 149 -3.10 -6.70 15.61
CA SER A 149 -3.67 -5.89 16.67
C SER A 149 -2.57 -5.35 17.58
N ASP A 150 -2.82 -4.22 18.24
CA ASP A 150 -1.79 -3.60 19.11
C ASP A 150 -1.44 -4.54 20.29
N GLU A 151 -2.42 -5.26 20.83
CA GLU A 151 -2.23 -6.32 21.83
C GLU A 151 -1.41 -7.50 21.29
N GLY A 152 -1.69 -7.94 20.05
CA GLY A 152 -0.94 -9.01 19.40
C GLY A 152 0.50 -8.62 19.11
N PHE A 153 0.71 -7.35 18.76
CA PHE A 153 2.03 -6.80 18.53
C PHE A 153 2.83 -6.71 19.82
N ALA A 154 2.23 -6.25 20.93
CA ALA A 154 2.89 -6.22 22.23
C ALA A 154 3.39 -7.62 22.65
N LYS A 155 2.54 -8.65 22.49
CA LYS A 155 2.93 -10.05 22.74
C LYS A 155 4.05 -10.53 21.83
N LEU A 156 4.04 -10.14 20.56
CA LEU A 156 5.13 -10.48 19.63
C LEU A 156 6.46 -9.86 20.09
N LEU A 157 6.45 -8.62 20.60
CA LEU A 157 7.65 -7.99 21.15
C LEU A 157 8.16 -8.73 22.39
N GLU A 158 7.28 -9.13 23.30
CA GLU A 158 7.66 -9.93 24.49
C GLU A 158 8.32 -11.25 24.09
N VAL A 159 7.78 -11.94 23.08
CA VAL A 159 8.37 -13.17 22.53
C VAL A 159 9.76 -12.87 21.96
N MET A 160 9.91 -11.84 21.13
CA MET A 160 11.20 -11.48 20.55
C MET A 160 12.26 -11.10 21.59
N ASP A 161 11.86 -10.39 22.64
CA ASP A 161 12.76 -9.97 23.72
C ASP A 161 13.16 -11.16 24.61
N SER A 162 12.36 -12.24 24.61
CA SER A 162 12.64 -13.49 25.34
C SER A 162 13.41 -14.52 24.51
N CYS A 163 13.46 -14.37 23.18
CA CYS A 163 14.21 -15.25 22.27
C CYS A 163 15.69 -14.85 22.18
N GLU A 164 16.54 -15.83 21.86
CA GLU A 164 17.93 -15.58 21.51
C GLU A 164 18.01 -14.78 20.19
N ASP A 165 19.07 -13.98 20.03
CA ASP A 165 19.22 -13.10 18.86
C ASP A 165 19.11 -13.85 17.53
N GLN A 166 19.63 -15.08 17.46
CA GLN A 166 19.61 -15.94 16.28
C GLN A 166 18.20 -16.39 15.84
N ASP A 167 17.23 -16.42 16.76
CA ASP A 167 15.87 -16.88 16.49
C ASP A 167 14.93 -15.74 16.08
N ARG A 168 15.32 -14.48 16.32
CA ARG A 168 14.47 -13.31 16.09
C ARG A 168 14.03 -13.15 14.64
N LEU A 169 14.92 -13.48 13.69
CA LEU A 169 14.58 -13.47 12.27
C LEU A 169 13.48 -14.49 11.94
N GLU A 170 13.54 -15.69 12.53
CA GLU A 170 12.52 -16.71 12.35
C GLU A 170 11.18 -16.29 12.98
N CYS A 171 11.20 -15.64 14.15
CA CYS A 171 10.01 -15.06 14.75
C CYS A 171 9.32 -14.06 13.81
N ILE A 172 10.09 -13.15 13.19
CA ILE A 172 9.57 -12.19 12.20
C ILE A 172 9.02 -12.93 10.96
N ALA A 173 9.75 -13.89 10.43
CA ALA A 173 9.33 -14.69 9.27
C ALA A 173 8.05 -15.48 9.55
N SER A 174 7.83 -15.93 10.79
CA SER A 174 6.60 -16.60 11.21
C SER A 174 5.44 -15.61 11.34
N ALA A 175 5.65 -14.48 12.03
CA ALA A 175 4.61 -13.47 12.26
C ALA A 175 4.09 -12.84 10.94
N THR A 176 4.99 -12.65 9.98
CA THR A 176 4.67 -12.12 8.64
C THR A 176 3.78 -13.04 7.81
N LYS A 177 3.68 -14.35 8.11
CA LYS A 177 2.77 -15.26 7.39
C LYS A 177 1.30 -14.89 7.54
N MET A 178 0.91 -14.31 8.67
CA MET A 178 -0.50 -14.06 8.99
C MET A 178 -0.85 -12.58 9.13
N ASN A 179 0.13 -11.71 9.34
CA ASN A 179 -0.13 -10.33 9.71
C ASN A 179 0.48 -9.32 8.74
N TYR A 180 -0.16 -8.15 8.68
CA TYR A 180 0.43 -6.91 8.19
C TYR A 180 0.89 -6.01 9.35
N PHE A 181 1.86 -5.16 9.07
CA PHE A 181 2.47 -4.25 10.04
C PHE A 181 2.48 -2.81 9.53
N THR A 182 2.36 -1.85 10.43
CA THR A 182 2.75 -0.46 10.11
C THR A 182 4.27 -0.37 10.00
N SER A 183 4.78 0.67 9.34
CA SER A 183 6.23 0.87 9.24
C SER A 183 6.90 1.06 10.61
N GLU A 184 6.22 1.68 11.58
CA GLU A 184 6.73 1.86 12.95
C GLU A 184 6.84 0.53 13.70
N GLN A 185 5.83 -0.34 13.56
CA GLN A 185 5.87 -1.70 14.09
C GLN A 185 6.98 -2.50 13.43
N ALA A 186 7.11 -2.43 12.11
CA ALA A 186 8.16 -3.12 11.38
C ALA A 186 9.57 -2.64 11.76
N LEU A 187 9.77 -1.33 11.90
CA LEU A 187 11.00 -0.74 12.43
C LEU A 187 11.32 -1.35 13.81
N SER A 188 10.35 -1.38 14.73
CA SER A 188 10.53 -1.93 16.07
C SER A 188 10.93 -3.41 16.08
N LEU A 189 10.45 -4.20 15.11
CA LEU A 189 10.84 -5.61 14.94
C LEU A 189 12.26 -5.73 14.37
N VAL A 190 12.57 -5.01 13.28
CA VAL A 190 13.88 -5.08 12.63
C VAL A 190 14.98 -4.57 13.56
N SER A 191 14.74 -3.51 14.33
CA SER A 191 15.70 -2.98 15.30
C SER A 191 16.07 -3.96 16.43
N ARG A 192 15.26 -5.00 16.67
CA ARG A 192 15.55 -6.05 17.66
C ARG A 192 16.45 -7.15 17.11
N CYS A 193 16.66 -7.24 15.81
CA CYS A 193 17.68 -8.15 15.27
C CYS A 193 19.08 -7.61 15.64
N GLY A 194 19.93 -8.47 16.21
CA GLY A 194 21.28 -8.07 16.63
C GLY A 194 22.21 -7.86 15.45
N ALA A 195 22.34 -8.88 14.59
CA ALA A 195 23.26 -8.84 13.46
C ALA A 195 22.74 -7.98 12.30
N ALA A 196 23.63 -7.21 11.67
CA ALA A 196 23.31 -6.38 10.50
C ALA A 196 22.71 -7.22 9.34
N PHE A 197 23.26 -8.42 9.12
CA PHE A 197 22.75 -9.35 8.13
C PHE A 197 21.27 -9.72 8.40
N ASP A 198 20.93 -10.04 9.65
CA ASP A 198 19.57 -10.39 10.04
C ASP A 198 18.63 -9.20 9.91
N LYS A 199 19.08 -7.98 10.21
CA LYS A 199 18.29 -6.76 9.98
C LYS A 199 17.96 -6.57 8.50
N VAL A 200 18.93 -6.82 7.60
CA VAL A 200 18.72 -6.77 6.14
C VAL A 200 17.70 -7.83 5.70
N GLU A 201 17.83 -9.07 6.19
CA GLU A 201 16.91 -10.16 5.88
C GLU A 201 15.50 -9.90 6.43
N ALA A 202 15.39 -9.39 7.65
CA ALA A 202 14.14 -9.04 8.32
C ALA A 202 13.43 -7.90 7.58
N ALA A 203 14.16 -6.84 7.20
CA ALA A 203 13.61 -5.73 6.43
C ALA A 203 13.07 -6.19 5.07
N ALA A 204 13.79 -7.08 4.37
CA ALA A 204 13.33 -7.64 3.10
C ALA A 204 12.09 -8.53 3.27
N THR A 205 12.07 -9.34 4.34
CA THR A 205 10.95 -10.24 4.69
C THR A 205 9.68 -9.47 5.06
N ILE A 206 9.80 -8.37 5.81
CA ILE A 206 8.64 -7.62 6.31
C ILE A 206 8.06 -6.64 5.27
N HIS A 207 8.85 -6.15 4.33
CA HIS A 207 8.42 -5.23 3.27
C HIS A 207 7.09 -5.62 2.57
N PRO A 208 6.91 -6.86 2.04
CA PRO A 208 5.65 -7.24 1.40
C PRO A 208 4.45 -7.26 2.35
N ARG A 209 4.69 -7.22 3.67
CA ARG A 209 3.71 -7.29 4.74
C ARG A 209 3.57 -5.97 5.49
N LEU A 210 3.97 -4.86 4.87
CA LEU A 210 3.59 -3.53 5.33
C LEU A 210 2.19 -3.17 4.87
N VAL A 211 1.42 -2.53 5.75
CA VAL A 211 0.14 -1.90 5.42
C VAL A 211 0.36 -0.89 4.29
N ASP A 212 1.35 -0.01 4.47
CA ASP A 212 1.78 0.96 3.47
C ASP A 212 3.28 0.84 3.19
N GLN A 213 3.63 0.41 1.99
CA GLN A 213 5.01 0.23 1.55
C GLN A 213 5.70 1.56 1.20
N ASN A 214 4.97 2.65 0.98
CA ASN A 214 5.56 3.96 0.68
C ASN A 214 6.35 4.50 1.88
N HIS A 215 5.97 4.07 3.09
CA HIS A 215 6.67 4.41 4.33
C HIS A 215 7.76 3.40 4.70
N PHE A 216 8.23 2.56 3.77
CA PHE A 216 9.28 1.57 4.07
C PHE A 216 10.63 2.22 4.41
N TYR A 217 10.88 3.46 3.98
CA TYR A 217 12.09 4.19 4.34
C TYR A 217 12.31 4.28 5.86
N LEU A 218 11.23 4.31 6.66
CA LEU A 218 11.30 4.28 8.12
C LEU A 218 11.91 2.97 8.64
N VAL A 219 11.59 1.84 8.02
CA VAL A 219 12.15 0.52 8.41
C VAL A 219 13.64 0.46 8.10
N LEU A 220 14.08 1.11 7.02
CA LEU A 220 15.50 1.19 6.64
C LEU A 220 16.33 2.00 7.64
N GLU A 221 15.72 2.78 8.52
CA GLU A 221 16.43 3.48 9.61
C GLU A 221 17.00 2.52 10.65
N ALA A 222 16.51 1.28 10.72
CA ALA A 222 17.12 0.23 11.54
C ALA A 222 18.54 -0.17 11.07
N LEU A 223 18.90 0.17 9.83
CA LEU A 223 20.17 -0.16 9.19
C LEU A 223 21.15 1.01 9.32
N GLU A 224 22.35 0.70 9.81
CA GLU A 224 23.33 1.72 10.19
C GLU A 224 24.01 2.35 8.97
N CYS A 225 24.34 1.55 7.95
CA CYS A 225 25.08 2.00 6.77
C CYS A 225 24.21 2.05 5.50
N ALA A 226 24.72 2.72 4.47
CA ALA A 226 24.03 2.83 3.17
C ALA A 226 24.07 1.50 2.39
N GLU A 227 25.17 0.75 2.49
CA GLU A 227 25.36 -0.53 1.79
C GLU A 227 24.29 -1.56 2.19
N ASP A 228 23.96 -1.66 3.47
CA ASP A 228 22.89 -2.54 3.95
C ASP A 228 21.52 -2.16 3.38
N ARG A 229 21.23 -0.85 3.25
CA ARG A 229 19.99 -0.37 2.65
C ARG A 229 19.92 -0.73 1.17
N GLU A 230 21.03 -0.58 0.44
CA GLU A 230 21.13 -1.04 -0.95
C GLU A 230 20.95 -2.55 -1.08
N ASN A 231 21.53 -3.33 -0.15
CA ASN A 231 21.37 -4.79 -0.10
C ASN A 231 19.91 -5.21 0.09
N VAL A 232 19.14 -4.50 0.93
CA VAL A 232 17.68 -4.72 1.04
C VAL A 232 16.99 -4.50 -0.31
N TRP A 233 17.28 -3.39 -1.00
CA TRP A 233 16.67 -3.12 -2.30
C TRP A 233 17.03 -4.15 -3.37
N HIS A 234 18.27 -4.63 -3.37
CA HIS A 234 18.69 -5.72 -4.25
C HIS A 234 17.90 -7.00 -3.99
N ARG A 235 17.67 -7.36 -2.73
CA ARG A 235 16.87 -8.53 -2.33
C ARG A 235 15.40 -8.37 -2.70
N LEU A 236 14.79 -7.22 -2.42
CA LEU A 236 13.41 -6.93 -2.81
C LEU A 236 13.21 -7.03 -4.33
N THR A 237 14.19 -6.53 -5.08
CA THR A 237 14.19 -6.67 -6.55
C THR A 237 14.30 -8.14 -6.94
N ALA A 238 15.20 -8.92 -6.31
CA ALA A 238 15.39 -10.35 -6.56
C ALA A 238 14.10 -11.16 -6.32
N THR A 239 13.41 -10.92 -5.20
CA THR A 239 12.15 -11.59 -4.84
C THR A 239 11.03 -11.24 -5.82
N LYS A 240 10.92 -9.96 -6.23
CA LYS A 240 9.98 -9.55 -7.27
C LYS A 240 10.22 -10.30 -8.59
N ARG A 241 11.48 -10.61 -8.95
CA ARG A 241 11.81 -11.42 -10.16
C ARG A 241 11.26 -12.83 -10.11
N GLN A 242 11.31 -13.44 -8.93
CA GLN A 242 10.86 -14.81 -8.75
C GLN A 242 9.34 -14.90 -8.77
N ALA A 243 8.67 -13.90 -8.21
CA ALA A 243 7.21 -13.82 -8.21
C ALA A 243 6.62 -13.53 -9.60
N SER A 244 7.28 -12.71 -10.44
CA SER A 244 6.80 -12.36 -11.78
C SER A 244 7.00 -13.46 -12.84
N ARG A 245 7.78 -14.51 -12.53
CA ARG A 245 8.04 -15.66 -13.42
C ARG A 245 7.04 -16.82 -13.24
N ARG A 246 6.19 -16.76 -12.23
CA ARG A 246 5.12 -17.74 -11.96
C ARG A 246 3.81 -17.23 -12.54
#